data_AF-A0A8S4PIQ5-F1
#
_entry.id   AF-A0A8S4PIQ5-F1
#
_cell.length_a   1.000
_cell.length_b   1.000
_cell.length_c   1.000
_cell.angle_alpha   90.00
_cell.angle_beta   90.00
_cell.angle_gamma   90.00
#
_symmetry.space_group_name_H-M   'P 1'
#
loop_
_entity.id
_entity.type
_entity.pdbx_description
1 polymer ?
#
loop_
_entity_poly.entity_id
_entity_poly.type
_entity_poly.pdbx_seq_one_letter_code
_entity_poly.pdbx_strand_id
1 'polypeptide(L)'
;IGFYTKGRALDSLSGFYDACAMVEVDEYQNYDKALGALTEAYKCLTKAKMKNQTQQEEKLAALKTRITLMKKFVTARRAYDEDKDEAVKACQVLLEEPELDSAVRVGDVFGFMIEHYAKKEHWKAAYACMEEMRA
;
A
#
# COMPACT_ATOMS: atom_id res chain seq x y z
N ILE A 1 38.86 5.28 -7.30
CA ILE A 1 37.56 5.39 -8.00
C ILE A 1 36.96 3.99 -8.11
N GLY A 2 35.92 3.70 -7.34
CA GLY A 2 35.28 2.39 -7.28
C GLY A 2 33.88 2.52 -6.68
N PHE A 3 33.01 3.28 -7.33
CA PHE A 3 31.75 3.74 -6.72
C PHE A 3 30.47 3.07 -7.25
N TYR A 4 30.57 2.14 -8.19
CA TYR A 4 29.42 1.38 -8.67
C TYR A 4 29.74 -0.11 -8.73
N THR A 5 29.80 -0.76 -7.57
CA THR A 5 29.55 -2.20 -7.55
C THR A 5 28.07 -2.40 -7.86
N LYS A 6 27.75 -3.17 -8.91
CA LYS A 6 26.38 -3.38 -9.40
C LYS A 6 25.35 -3.68 -8.30
N GLY A 7 25.76 -4.34 -7.21
CA GLY A 7 24.91 -4.62 -6.05
C GLY A 7 24.45 -3.37 -5.27
N ARG A 8 25.32 -2.36 -5.08
CA ARG A 8 24.96 -1.12 -4.37
C ARG A 8 24.02 -0.23 -5.19
N ALA A 9 24.18 -0.24 -6.51
CA ALA A 9 23.28 0.48 -7.42
C ALA A 9 21.84 -0.05 -7.36
N LEU A 10 21.66 -1.37 -7.20
CA LEU A 10 20.33 -2.00 -7.12
C LEU A 10 19.62 -1.74 -5.78
N ASP A 11 20.35 -1.70 -4.66
CA ASP A 11 19.78 -1.30 -3.36
C ASP A 11 19.32 0.17 -3.40
N SER A 12 20.14 1.07 -3.96
CA SER A 12 19.75 2.46 -4.17
C SER A 12 18.55 2.61 -5.11
N LEU A 13 18.48 1.81 -6.18
CA LEU A 13 17.34 1.81 -7.10
C LEU A 13 16.06 1.28 -6.43
N SER A 14 16.17 0.27 -5.56
CA SER A 14 15.05 -0.18 -4.73
C SER A 14 14.51 0.94 -3.85
N GLY A 15 15.41 1.69 -3.19
CA GLY A 15 15.02 2.83 -2.35
C GLY A 15 14.36 3.95 -3.15
N PHE A 16 14.80 4.20 -4.38
CA PHE A 16 14.16 5.17 -5.29
C PHE A 16 12.71 4.78 -5.60
N TYR A 17 12.47 3.52 -5.98
CA TYR A 17 11.11 3.05 -6.26
C TYR A 17 10.21 3.05 -5.02
N ASP A 18 10.77 2.76 -3.84
CA ASP A 18 10.03 2.84 -2.58
C ASP A 18 9.60 4.28 -2.27
N ALA A 19 10.50 5.25 -2.44
CA ALA A 19 10.17 6.67 -2.30
C ALA A 19 9.12 7.13 -3.33
N CYS A 20 9.20 6.64 -4.57
CA CYS A 20 8.16 6.90 -5.57
C CYS A 20 6.80 6.36 -5.11
N ALA A 21 6.76 5.15 -4.55
CA ALA A 21 5.52 4.58 -4.04
C ALA A 21 4.92 5.41 -2.91
N MET A 22 5.75 5.91 -1.98
CA MET A 22 5.31 6.82 -0.92
C MET A 22 4.69 8.08 -1.50
N VAL A 23 5.34 8.76 -2.45
CA VAL A 23 4.78 9.96 -3.11
C VAL A 23 3.48 9.67 -3.84
N GLU A 24 3.36 8.54 -4.54
CA GLU A 24 2.13 8.15 -5.24
C GLU A 24 0.96 7.90 -4.28
N VAL A 25 1.22 7.32 -3.10
CA VAL A 25 0.21 7.21 -2.03
C VAL A 25 -0.09 8.59 -1.45
N ASP A 26 0.95 9.35 -1.16
CA ASP A 26 0.85 10.50 -0.27
C ASP A 26 0.27 11.75 -0.93
N GLU A 27 0.71 12.02 -2.15
CA GLU A 27 0.37 13.23 -2.90
C GLU A 27 -0.76 12.97 -3.92
N TYR A 28 -0.84 11.75 -4.43
CA TYR A 28 -1.72 11.43 -5.56
C TYR A 28 -2.81 10.39 -5.24
N GLN A 29 -2.77 9.75 -4.06
CA GLN A 29 -3.68 8.65 -3.69
C GLN A 29 -3.79 7.57 -4.79
N ASN A 30 -2.71 7.38 -5.55
CA ASN A 30 -2.63 6.50 -6.72
C ASN A 30 -1.99 5.17 -6.37
N TYR A 31 -2.81 4.30 -5.80
CA TYR A 31 -2.38 2.99 -5.31
C TYR A 31 -1.96 2.02 -6.42
N ASP A 32 -2.48 2.17 -7.64
CA ASP A 32 -2.06 1.35 -8.78
C ASP A 32 -0.60 1.65 -9.18
N LYS A 33 -0.23 2.93 -9.26
CA LYS A 33 1.14 3.33 -9.55
C LYS A 33 2.09 3.00 -8.39
N ALA A 34 1.65 3.24 -7.15
CA ALA A 34 2.41 2.87 -5.97
C ALA A 34 2.70 1.36 -5.91
N LEU A 35 1.71 0.52 -6.25
CA LEU A 35 1.88 -0.94 -6.33
C LEU A 35 2.89 -1.34 -7.42
N GLY A 36 2.84 -0.69 -8.57
CA GLY A 36 3.84 -0.87 -9.63
C GLY A 36 5.25 -0.53 -9.13
N ALA A 37 5.41 0.62 -8.48
CA ALA A 37 6.68 1.07 -7.94
C ALA A 37 7.21 0.11 -6.86
N LEU A 38 6.40 -0.32 -5.88
CA LEU A 38 6.83 -1.30 -4.87
C LEU A 38 7.25 -2.64 -5.50
N THR A 39 6.57 -3.07 -6.56
CA THR A 39 6.93 -4.30 -7.27
C THR A 39 8.31 -4.18 -7.93
N GLU A 40 8.63 -3.02 -8.52
CA GLU A 40 9.96 -2.74 -9.06
C GLU A 40 11.02 -2.60 -7.97
N ALA A 41 10.69 -2.00 -6.82
CA ALA A 41 11.56 -1.97 -5.65
C ALA A 41 11.95 -3.39 -5.21
N TYR A 42 10.95 -4.26 -5.02
CA TYR A 42 11.15 -5.66 -4.65
C TYR A 42 12.02 -6.42 -5.65
N LYS A 43 11.80 -6.24 -6.96
CA LYS A 43 12.62 -6.85 -8.03
C LYS A 43 14.08 -6.38 -7.96
N CYS A 44 14.31 -5.09 -7.74
CA CYS A 44 15.64 -4.52 -7.62
C CYS A 44 16.38 -5.08 -6.40
N LEU A 45 15.71 -5.08 -5.25
CA LEU A 45 16.28 -5.58 -4.00
C LEU A 45 16.58 -7.08 -4.06
N THR A 46 15.73 -7.88 -4.71
CA THR A 46 15.96 -9.32 -4.89
C THR A 46 17.26 -9.59 -5.67
N LYS A 47 17.58 -8.75 -6.66
CA LYS A 47 18.78 -8.88 -7.49
C LYS A 47 20.01 -8.20 -6.87
N ALA A 48 19.82 -7.37 -5.85
CA ALA A 48 20.91 -6.71 -5.17
C ALA A 48 21.79 -7.74 -4.47
N LYS A 49 23.11 -7.52 -4.49
CA LYS A 49 24.06 -8.32 -3.70
C LYS A 49 24.42 -7.51 -2.47
N MET A 50 23.61 -7.62 -1.42
CA MET A 50 23.89 -6.96 -0.14
C MET A 50 24.97 -7.72 0.63
N LYS A 51 25.76 -6.99 1.43
CA LYS A 51 26.78 -7.61 2.29
C LYS A 51 26.16 -8.44 3.42
N ASN A 52 25.00 -8.02 3.90
CA ASN A 52 24.23 -8.70 4.93
C ASN A 52 22.97 -9.31 4.28
N GLN A 53 22.94 -10.64 4.17
CA GLN A 53 21.82 -11.36 3.57
C GLN A 53 20.57 -11.32 4.44
N THR A 54 20.72 -11.43 5.77
CA THR A 54 19.60 -11.33 6.71
C THR A 54 18.87 -9.99 6.58
N GLN A 55 19.64 -8.89 6.51
CA GLN A 55 19.04 -7.56 6.29
C GLN A 55 18.32 -7.44 4.95
N GLN A 56 18.82 -8.12 3.91
CA GLN A 56 18.17 -8.15 2.60
C GLN A 56 16.84 -8.91 2.66
N GLU A 57 16.81 -10.05 3.34
CA GLU A 57 15.60 -10.86 3.54
C GLU A 57 14.54 -10.11 4.36
N GLU A 58 14.93 -9.42 5.43
CA GLU A 58 14.04 -8.58 6.24
C GLU A 58 13.39 -7.47 5.40
N LYS A 59 14.18 -6.73 4.61
CA LYS A 59 13.66 -5.69 3.71
C LYS A 59 12.74 -6.27 2.63
N LEU A 60 13.07 -7.44 2.07
CA LEU A 60 12.21 -8.12 1.09
C LEU A 60 10.88 -8.56 1.71
N ALA A 61 10.91 -9.07 2.94
CA ALA A 61 9.70 -9.44 3.67
C ALA A 61 8.81 -8.21 3.90
N ALA A 62 9.38 -7.09 4.38
CA ALA A 62 8.64 -5.85 4.57
C ALA A 62 8.00 -5.32 3.27
N LEU A 63 8.77 -5.29 2.16
CA LEU A 63 8.22 -4.90 0.85
C LEU A 63 7.10 -5.85 0.39
N LYS A 64 7.24 -7.16 0.63
CA LYS A 64 6.22 -8.14 0.25
C LYS A 64 4.93 -7.96 1.05
N THR A 65 5.02 -7.69 2.35
CA THR A 65 3.86 -7.35 3.19
C THR A 65 3.15 -6.11 2.63
N ARG A 66 3.89 -5.03 2.38
CA ARG A 66 3.32 -3.78 1.82
C ARG A 66 2.67 -3.97 0.45
N ILE A 67 3.30 -4.72 -0.45
CA ILE A 67 2.72 -5.09 -1.76
C ILE A 67 1.41 -5.85 -1.58
N THR A 68 1.35 -6.78 -0.62
CA THR A 68 0.16 -7.60 -0.37
C THR A 68 -1.00 -6.74 0.14
N LEU A 69 -0.75 -5.87 1.12
CA LEU A 69 -1.75 -4.97 1.69
C LEU A 69 -2.27 -3.98 0.64
N MET A 70 -1.37 -3.33 -0.10
CA MET A 70 -1.78 -2.41 -1.17
C MET A 70 -2.54 -3.12 -2.29
N LYS A 71 -2.16 -4.36 -2.64
CA LYS A 71 -2.91 -5.16 -3.61
C LYS A 71 -4.32 -5.48 -3.13
N LYS A 72 -4.52 -5.80 -1.85
CA LYS A 72 -5.87 -5.98 -1.27
C LYS A 72 -6.70 -4.71 -1.47
N PHE A 73 -6.15 -3.54 -1.16
CA PHE A 73 -6.85 -2.27 -1.32
C PHE A 73 -7.20 -1.94 -2.78
N VAL A 74 -6.24 -2.06 -3.69
CA VAL A 74 -6.46 -1.84 -5.14
C VAL A 74 -7.53 -2.80 -5.66
N THR A 75 -7.52 -4.06 -5.23
CA THR A 75 -8.52 -5.05 -5.65
C THR A 75 -9.91 -4.68 -5.14
N ALA A 76 -10.04 -4.26 -3.87
CA ALA A 76 -11.31 -3.80 -3.31
C ALA A 76 -11.86 -2.58 -4.07
N ARG A 77 -11.01 -1.60 -4.40
CA ARG A 77 -11.41 -0.42 -5.20
C ARG A 77 -11.89 -0.79 -6.60
N ARG A 78 -11.24 -1.75 -7.26
CA ARG A 78 -11.64 -2.21 -8.60
C ARG A 78 -12.94 -3.02 -8.59
N ALA A 79 -13.14 -3.84 -7.56
CA ALA A 79 -14.36 -4.64 -7.40
C ALA A 79 -15.60 -3.79 -7.09
N TYR A 80 -15.43 -2.51 -6.72
CA TYR A 80 -16.53 -1.64 -6.34
C TYR A 80 -17.62 -1.48 -7.41
N ASP A 81 -17.23 -1.47 -8.69
CA ASP A 81 -18.21 -1.34 -9.78
C ASP A 81 -19.01 -2.64 -10.01
N GLU A 82 -18.48 -3.77 -9.58
CA GLU A 82 -19.11 -5.10 -9.69
C GLU A 82 -19.97 -5.41 -8.45
N ASP A 83 -19.38 -5.31 -7.26
CA ASP A 83 -20.06 -5.50 -5.97
C ASP A 83 -19.56 -4.48 -4.95
N LYS A 84 -20.41 -3.46 -4.72
CA LYS A 84 -20.14 -2.36 -3.80
C LYS A 84 -20.09 -2.81 -2.34
N ASP A 85 -20.91 -3.80 -1.96
CA ASP A 85 -21.01 -4.26 -0.58
C ASP A 85 -19.83 -5.19 -0.23
N GLU A 86 -19.41 -6.03 -1.19
CA GLU A 86 -18.19 -6.82 -1.04
C GLU A 86 -16.93 -5.95 -0.98
N ALA A 87 -16.83 -4.91 -1.82
CA ALA A 87 -15.72 -3.97 -1.78
C ALA A 87 -15.57 -3.27 -0.42
N VAL A 88 -16.69 -2.85 0.19
CA VAL A 88 -16.67 -2.22 1.53
C VAL A 88 -16.30 -3.23 2.61
N LYS A 89 -16.81 -4.47 2.55
CA LYS A 89 -16.40 -5.55 3.48
C LYS A 89 -14.90 -5.84 3.36
N ALA A 90 -14.37 -5.86 2.15
CA ALA A 90 -12.94 -6.05 1.93
C ALA A 90 -12.11 -4.91 2.56
N CYS A 91 -12.60 -3.67 2.52
CA CYS A 91 -11.97 -2.55 3.21
C CYS A 91 -12.07 -2.66 4.74
N GLN A 92 -13.18 -3.15 5.30
CA GLN A 92 -13.31 -3.41 6.74
C GLN A 92 -12.30 -4.45 7.21
N VAL A 93 -12.20 -5.58 6.50
CA VAL A 93 -11.19 -6.62 6.81
C VAL A 93 -9.77 -6.07 6.67
N LEU A 94 -9.53 -5.20 5.66
CA LEU A 94 -8.23 -4.58 5.47
C LEU A 94 -7.82 -3.70 6.66
N LEU A 95 -8.75 -2.99 7.30
CA LEU A 95 -8.50 -2.17 8.49
C LEU A 95 -8.06 -2.99 9.71
N GLU A 96 -8.39 -4.28 9.75
CA GLU A 96 -7.95 -5.20 10.81
C GLU A 96 -6.54 -5.75 10.59
N GLU A 97 -5.95 -5.55 9.40
CA GLU A 97 -4.62 -6.08 9.09
C GLU A 97 -3.52 -5.32 9.84
N PRO A 98 -2.54 -6.03 10.42
CA PRO A 98 -1.42 -5.39 11.09
C PRO A 98 -0.56 -4.64 10.07
N GLU A 99 0.03 -3.52 10.50
CA GLU A 99 0.95 -2.70 9.70
C GLU A 99 0.32 -2.12 8.42
N LEU A 100 -1.01 -1.98 8.37
CA LEU A 100 -1.70 -1.38 7.23
C LEU A 100 -1.14 0.01 6.88
N ASP A 101 -0.86 0.82 7.90
CA ASP A 101 -0.31 2.17 7.82
C ASP A 101 1.03 2.24 7.08
N SER A 102 1.80 1.15 7.04
CA SER A 102 3.04 1.06 6.28
C SER A 102 2.84 1.00 4.76
N ALA A 103 1.64 0.66 4.29
CA ALA A 103 1.33 0.39 2.89
C ALA A 103 0.21 1.25 2.32
N VAL A 104 -0.80 1.54 3.14
CA VAL A 104 -2.03 2.23 2.76
C VAL A 104 -2.40 3.22 3.84
N ARG A 105 -2.80 4.44 3.45
CA ARG A 105 -3.29 5.42 4.40
C ARG A 105 -4.65 4.98 4.93
N VAL A 106 -4.76 4.79 6.23
CA VAL A 106 -6.00 4.43 6.92
C VAL A 106 -7.13 5.40 6.57
N GLY A 107 -6.82 6.70 6.48
CA GLY A 107 -7.78 7.73 6.07
C GLY A 107 -8.34 7.54 4.65
N ASP A 108 -7.58 6.99 3.72
CA ASP A 108 -8.06 6.72 2.36
C ASP A 108 -9.01 5.53 2.33
N VAL A 109 -8.78 4.53 3.20
CA VAL A 109 -9.68 3.37 3.37
C VAL A 109 -11.02 3.80 3.98
N PHE A 110 -10.98 4.60 5.05
CA PHE A 110 -12.19 5.18 5.63
C PHE A 110 -12.90 6.12 4.65
N GLY A 111 -12.15 6.97 3.93
CA GLY A 111 -12.70 7.87 2.92
C GLY A 111 -13.50 7.12 1.85
N PHE A 112 -12.96 5.99 1.37
CA PHE A 112 -13.65 5.10 0.44
C PHE A 112 -14.97 4.54 1.02
N MET A 113 -14.95 4.06 2.26
CA MET A 113 -16.15 3.53 2.93
C MET A 113 -17.21 4.61 3.20
N ILE A 114 -16.78 5.80 3.63
CA ILE A 114 -17.66 6.95 3.88
C ILE A 114 -18.34 7.38 2.58
N GLU A 115 -17.58 7.47 1.47
CA GLU A 115 -18.14 7.81 0.16
C GLU A 115 -19.21 6.81 -0.28
N HIS A 116 -18.98 5.50 -0.04
CA HIS A 116 -19.99 4.48 -0.30
C HIS A 116 -21.27 4.69 0.53
N TYR A 117 -21.15 4.85 1.85
CA TYR A 117 -22.32 5.01 2.72
C TYR A 117 -23.08 6.31 2.41
N ALA A 118 -22.37 7.39 2.07
CA ALA A 118 -22.99 8.63 1.62
C ALA A 118 -23.78 8.46 0.32
N LYS A 119 -23.23 7.73 -0.68
CA LYS A 119 -23.93 7.42 -1.94
C LYS A 119 -25.19 6.57 -1.75
N LYS A 120 -25.25 5.77 -0.68
CA LYS A 120 -26.45 4.98 -0.31
C LYS A 120 -27.39 5.72 0.65
N GLU A 121 -27.11 6.97 1.00
CA GLU A 121 -27.85 7.75 2.01
C GLU A 121 -27.87 7.11 3.42
N HIS A 122 -26.89 6.25 3.70
CA HIS A 122 -26.70 5.58 4.99
C HIS A 122 -25.89 6.48 5.94
N TRP A 123 -26.44 7.64 6.30
CA TRP A 123 -25.74 8.70 7.03
C TRP A 123 -25.22 8.26 8.41
N LYS A 124 -25.93 7.37 9.11
CA LYS A 124 -25.48 6.85 10.41
C LYS A 124 -24.20 6.01 10.28
N ALA A 125 -24.11 5.18 9.25
CA ALA A 125 -22.93 4.37 9.00
C ALA A 125 -21.74 5.23 8.55
N ALA A 126 -21.99 6.22 7.67
CA ALA A 126 -20.97 7.20 7.29
C ALA A 126 -20.42 7.97 8.50
N TYR A 127 -21.28 8.38 9.43
CA TYR A 127 -20.87 9.05 10.66
C TYR A 127 -20.06 8.14 11.59
N ALA A 128 -20.47 6.88 11.76
CA ALA A 128 -19.71 5.91 12.56
C ALA A 128 -18.28 5.73 12.02
N CYS A 129 -18.10 5.56 10.70
CA CYS A 129 -16.77 5.48 10.10
C CYS A 129 -15.93 6.75 10.30
N MET A 130 -16.54 7.94 10.29
CA MET A 130 -15.81 9.18 10.59
C MET A 130 -15.34 9.25 12.04
N GLU A 131 -16.15 8.77 12.99
CA GLU A 131 -15.77 8.73 14.40
C GLU A 131 -14.68 7.69 14.66
N GLU A 132 -14.77 6.51 14.04
CA GLU A 132 -13.72 5.48 14.10
C GLU A 132 -12.38 5.98 13.54
N MET A 133 -12.40 6.79 12.48
CA MET A 133 -11.18 7.40 11.93
C MET A 133 -10.54 8.43 12.88
N ARG A 134 -11.30 9.03 13.80
CA ARG A 134 -10.82 10.04 14.75
C ARG A 134 -10.26 9.44 16.06
N ALA A 135 -10.64 8.20 16.36
CA ALA A 135 -10.25 7.48 17.58
C ALA A 135 -8.81 6.95 17.48
#